data_AF-A0A535K997-F1
#
_entry.id   AF-A0A535K997-F1
#
_cell.length_a   1.000
_cell.length_b   1.000
_cell.length_c   1.000
_cell.angle_alpha   90.00
_cell.angle_beta   90.00
_cell.angle_gamma   90.00
#
_symmetry.space_group_name_H-M   'P 1'
#
loop_
_entity.id
_entity.type
_entity.pdbx_description
1 polymer ?
#
loop_
_entity_poly.entity_id
_entity_poly.type
_entity_poly.pdbx_seq_one_letter_code
_entity_poly.pdbx_strand_id
1 'polypeptide(L)'
;MLGPITDQIDLWAPVSRDGLPSALVDAMKRRDWESVRNELGMVMDGITTDGTFGRALLQLALELPVGVDPVFDSYKAAASIDHGDWDVLRRSIEGGSAWSEQFLGMRDIPLGPLDQIEVPRRSTRHYAMLFGGYEYEFSQLARRFRRWAREMLSFQATELVWARADVPAGRHFRQRRLQDEMMLAIAEVHAGHLQTAMALALEASHLGDETEPLRLIAPDLEDLVALAMGDDRQPSMRYLVQLAKPTGLSPLGAWQMLVHLMPLV
;
A
#
# COMPACT_ATOMS: atom_id res chain seq x y z
N MET A 1 9.82 -24.90 -8.54
CA MET A 1 9.95 -24.08 -9.76
C MET A 1 8.61 -23.41 -9.94
N LEU A 2 8.50 -22.12 -9.59
CA LEU A 2 7.28 -21.34 -9.77
C LEU A 2 7.02 -21.29 -11.29
N GLY A 3 6.13 -22.18 -11.78
CA GLY A 3 5.74 -22.22 -13.19
C GLY A 3 4.92 -20.97 -13.60
N PRO A 4 4.18 -21.02 -14.71
CA PRO A 4 3.85 -19.92 -15.66
C PRO A 4 3.11 -18.68 -15.13
N ILE A 5 2.87 -18.57 -13.82
CA ILE A 5 2.21 -17.44 -13.18
C ILE A 5 3.11 -16.20 -13.12
N THR A 6 4.43 -16.35 -12.88
CA THR A 6 5.36 -15.21 -12.78
C THR A 6 5.62 -14.53 -14.12
N ASP A 7 5.60 -15.29 -15.22
CA ASP A 7 5.86 -14.78 -16.58
C ASP A 7 4.66 -13.98 -17.16
N GLN A 8 3.57 -13.86 -16.40
CA GLN A 8 2.31 -13.24 -16.84
C GLN A 8 1.86 -12.05 -15.98
N ILE A 9 2.55 -11.73 -14.88
CA ILE A 9 2.15 -10.60 -14.01
C ILE A 9 2.75 -9.31 -14.57
N ASP A 10 1.94 -8.61 -15.37
CA ASP A 10 2.16 -7.20 -15.69
C ASP A 10 1.26 -6.34 -14.77
N LEU A 11 1.88 -5.64 -13.82
CA LEU A 11 1.19 -4.77 -12.85
C LEU A 11 0.61 -3.51 -13.51
N TRP A 12 1.16 -3.09 -14.66
CA TRP A 12 0.74 -1.92 -15.42
C TRP A 12 -0.27 -2.26 -16.53
N ALA A 13 -0.45 -3.54 -16.87
CA ALA A 13 -1.44 -3.94 -17.85
C ALA A 13 -2.87 -3.52 -17.44
N PRO A 14 -3.73 -3.13 -18.41
CA PRO A 14 -5.14 -2.88 -18.15
C PRO A 14 -5.84 -4.10 -17.55
N VAL A 15 -6.71 -3.87 -16.55
CA VAL A 15 -7.52 -4.93 -15.92
C VAL A 15 -9.01 -4.71 -16.18
N SER A 16 -9.80 -5.79 -16.08
CA SER A 16 -11.26 -5.68 -16.24
C SER A 16 -11.88 -4.80 -15.14
N ARG A 17 -12.96 -4.10 -15.50
CA ARG A 17 -13.81 -3.30 -14.61
C ARG A 17 -15.05 -4.05 -14.13
N ASP A 18 -15.23 -5.32 -14.50
CA ASP A 18 -16.47 -6.07 -14.22
C ASP A 18 -16.77 -6.22 -12.71
N GLY A 19 -15.76 -6.06 -11.85
CA GLY A 19 -15.92 -6.06 -10.39
C GLY A 19 -16.25 -4.71 -9.76
N LEU A 20 -16.19 -3.60 -10.51
CA LEU A 20 -16.51 -2.26 -10.00
C LEU A 20 -18.03 -2.05 -9.97
N PRO A 21 -18.55 -1.15 -9.11
CA PRO A 21 -19.96 -0.77 -9.14
C PRO A 21 -20.38 -0.31 -10.55
N SER A 22 -21.44 -0.91 -11.10
CA SER A 22 -21.91 -0.57 -12.45
C SER A 22 -22.30 0.90 -12.58
N ALA A 23 -22.87 1.49 -11.53
CA ALA A 23 -23.21 2.90 -11.47
C ALA A 23 -21.98 3.80 -11.69
N LEU A 24 -20.84 3.49 -11.04
CA LEU A 24 -19.57 4.19 -11.24
C LEU A 24 -19.07 4.04 -12.67
N VAL A 25 -19.05 2.82 -13.20
CA VAL A 25 -18.56 2.53 -14.57
C VAL A 25 -19.41 3.26 -15.61
N ASP A 26 -20.72 3.27 -15.45
CA ASP A 26 -21.64 3.94 -16.38
C ASP A 26 -21.57 5.48 -16.26
N ALA A 27 -21.41 6.02 -15.05
CA ALA A 27 -21.17 7.45 -14.84
C ALA A 27 -19.87 7.90 -15.52
N MET A 28 -18.79 7.13 -15.38
CA MET A 28 -17.51 7.37 -16.08
C MET A 28 -17.68 7.37 -17.61
N LYS A 29 -18.40 6.38 -18.17
CA LYS A 29 -18.67 6.32 -19.63
C LYS A 29 -19.44 7.55 -20.13
N ARG A 30 -20.41 8.04 -19.34
CA ARG A 30 -21.21 9.22 -19.66
C ARG A 30 -20.50 10.54 -19.34
N ARG A 31 -19.34 10.50 -18.67
CA ARG A 31 -18.63 11.68 -18.14
C ARG A 31 -19.52 12.53 -17.23
N ASP A 32 -20.40 11.86 -16.49
CA ASP A 32 -21.25 12.49 -15.48
C ASP A 32 -20.45 12.66 -14.18
N TRP A 33 -19.71 13.76 -14.10
CA TRP A 33 -18.74 14.01 -13.02
C TRP A 33 -19.38 14.11 -11.63
N GLU A 34 -20.61 14.58 -11.53
CA GLU A 34 -21.32 14.63 -10.24
C GLU A 34 -21.61 13.21 -9.74
N SER A 35 -22.14 12.36 -10.62
CA SER A 35 -22.37 10.95 -10.31
C SER A 35 -21.06 10.21 -10.01
N VAL A 36 -20.00 10.44 -10.79
CA VAL A 36 -18.67 9.85 -10.53
C VAL A 36 -18.16 10.23 -9.14
N ARG A 37 -18.28 11.50 -8.74
CA ARG A 37 -17.88 11.97 -7.41
C ARG A 37 -18.63 11.25 -6.29
N ASN A 38 -19.95 11.14 -6.43
CA ASN A 38 -20.78 10.49 -5.41
C ASN A 38 -20.46 9.00 -5.29
N GLU A 39 -20.33 8.31 -6.43
CA GLU A 39 -19.98 6.89 -6.47
C GLU A 39 -18.57 6.62 -5.92
N LEU A 40 -17.58 7.43 -6.28
CA LEU A 40 -16.22 7.32 -5.75
C LEU A 40 -16.18 7.56 -4.24
N GLY A 41 -16.96 8.50 -3.71
CA GLY A 41 -17.07 8.72 -2.26
C GLY A 41 -17.60 7.52 -1.48
N MET A 42 -18.25 6.55 -2.13
CA MET A 42 -18.70 5.31 -1.51
C MET A 42 -17.65 4.19 -1.54
N VAL A 43 -16.68 4.25 -2.46
CA VAL A 43 -15.71 3.16 -2.68
C VAL A 43 -14.26 3.51 -2.43
N MET A 44 -13.93 4.81 -2.38
CA MET A 44 -12.60 5.32 -2.08
C MET A 44 -12.62 6.12 -0.78
N ASP A 45 -11.60 5.92 0.04
CA ASP A 45 -11.44 6.59 1.33
C ASP A 45 -10.38 7.71 1.29
N GLY A 46 -10.16 8.34 0.14
CA GLY A 46 -9.24 9.49 0.02
C GLY A 46 -7.75 9.16 0.01
N ILE A 47 -7.31 8.05 0.61
CA ILE A 47 -5.89 7.79 0.92
C ILE A 47 -5.42 6.44 0.37
N THR A 48 -6.29 5.43 0.32
CA THR A 48 -5.97 4.16 -0.32
C THR A 48 -6.69 4.05 -1.67
N THR A 49 -5.91 4.14 -2.74
CA THR A 49 -6.37 3.91 -4.11
C THR A 49 -6.72 2.45 -4.38
N ASP A 50 -6.21 1.56 -3.52
CA ASP A 50 -6.22 0.13 -3.74
C ASP A 50 -7.48 -0.54 -3.17
N GLY A 51 -8.13 0.03 -2.15
CA GLY A 51 -9.44 -0.38 -1.62
C GLY A 51 -9.78 -1.88 -1.68
N THR A 52 -11.07 -2.22 -1.83
CA THR A 52 -11.52 -3.60 -2.09
C THR A 52 -11.34 -4.00 -3.56
N PHE A 53 -11.24 -3.00 -4.44
CA PHE A 53 -11.33 -3.18 -5.89
C PHE A 53 -9.96 -3.13 -6.60
N GLY A 54 -8.88 -2.90 -5.86
CA GLY A 54 -7.50 -2.99 -6.32
C GLY A 54 -7.18 -2.14 -7.53
N ARG A 55 -6.36 -2.71 -8.40
CA ARG A 55 -5.93 -2.16 -9.69
C ARG A 55 -7.07 -1.63 -10.55
N ALA A 56 -8.25 -2.25 -10.52
CA ALA A 56 -9.38 -1.78 -11.32
C ALA A 56 -9.82 -0.36 -10.94
N LEU A 57 -9.88 -0.07 -9.64
CA LEU A 57 -10.25 1.26 -9.12
C LEU A 57 -9.13 2.27 -9.35
N LEU A 58 -7.89 1.86 -9.13
CA LEU A 58 -6.70 2.64 -9.43
C LEU A 58 -6.65 3.09 -10.91
N GLN A 59 -6.88 2.18 -11.85
CA GLN A 59 -6.89 2.49 -13.29
C GLN A 59 -8.06 3.39 -13.68
N LEU A 60 -9.21 3.30 -12.98
CA LEU A 60 -10.31 4.24 -13.16
C LEU A 60 -9.92 5.63 -12.64
N ALA A 61 -9.25 5.72 -11.50
CA ALA A 61 -8.78 7.00 -10.94
C ALA A 61 -7.79 7.73 -11.88
N LEU A 62 -6.95 7.00 -12.62
CA LEU A 62 -6.08 7.58 -13.65
C LEU A 62 -6.84 8.24 -14.80
N GLU A 63 -8.08 7.84 -15.08
CA GLU A 63 -8.90 8.44 -16.14
C GLU A 63 -9.61 9.72 -15.71
N LEU A 64 -9.63 10.04 -14.41
CA LEU A 64 -10.32 11.22 -13.89
C LEU A 64 -9.73 12.52 -14.47
N PRO A 65 -10.55 13.53 -14.78
CA PRO A 65 -10.04 14.81 -15.27
C PRO A 65 -9.35 15.59 -14.14
N VAL A 66 -8.23 16.25 -14.45
CA VAL A 66 -7.52 17.14 -13.52
C VAL A 66 -8.17 18.52 -13.52
N GLY A 67 -8.31 19.14 -12.36
CA GLY A 67 -8.82 20.50 -12.16
C GLY A 67 -10.35 20.64 -12.29
N VAL A 68 -11.08 19.51 -12.35
CA VAL A 68 -12.56 19.50 -12.40
C VAL A 68 -13.16 19.42 -10.99
N ASP A 69 -12.62 18.55 -10.14
CA ASP A 69 -13.03 18.40 -8.74
C ASP A 69 -11.79 18.11 -7.88
N PRO A 70 -11.59 18.80 -6.73
CA PRO A 70 -10.44 18.56 -5.85
C PRO A 70 -10.31 17.13 -5.32
N VAL A 71 -11.42 16.39 -5.20
CA VAL A 71 -11.42 14.98 -4.82
C VAL A 71 -10.84 14.12 -5.94
N PHE A 72 -11.17 14.43 -7.20
CA PHE A 72 -10.58 13.75 -8.35
C PHE A 72 -9.09 14.01 -8.44
N ASP A 73 -8.68 15.25 -8.20
CA ASP A 73 -7.28 15.63 -8.16
C ASP A 73 -6.52 14.83 -7.09
N SER A 74 -7.11 14.64 -5.90
CA SER A 74 -6.52 13.82 -4.84
C SER A 74 -6.40 12.35 -5.22
N TYR A 75 -7.46 11.75 -5.79
CA TYR A 75 -7.43 10.34 -6.22
C TYR A 75 -6.46 10.10 -7.36
N LYS A 76 -6.41 11.03 -8.30
CA LYS A 76 -5.49 10.97 -9.43
C LYS A 76 -4.04 11.18 -8.99
N ALA A 77 -3.79 12.06 -8.01
CA ALA A 77 -2.46 12.22 -7.41
C ALA A 77 -1.98 10.91 -6.75
N ALA A 78 -2.82 10.28 -5.91
CA ALA A 78 -2.51 8.99 -5.31
C ALA A 78 -2.21 7.93 -6.39
N ALA A 79 -3.10 7.80 -7.39
CA ALA A 79 -2.93 6.80 -8.43
C ALA A 79 -1.69 7.03 -9.32
N SER A 80 -1.31 8.29 -9.48
CA SER A 80 -0.10 8.68 -10.22
C SER A 80 1.17 8.30 -9.47
N ILE A 81 1.17 8.33 -8.14
CA ILE A 81 2.30 7.84 -7.34
C ILE A 81 2.48 6.33 -7.55
N ASP A 82 1.37 5.59 -7.49
CA ASP A 82 1.39 4.14 -7.69
C ASP A 82 1.87 3.72 -9.09
N HIS A 83 1.69 4.58 -10.10
CA HIS A 83 2.11 4.35 -11.49
C HIS A 83 3.42 5.04 -11.87
N GLY A 84 3.98 5.88 -11.00
CA GLY A 84 5.16 6.69 -11.31
C GLY A 84 4.93 7.81 -12.33
N ASP A 85 3.69 8.30 -12.50
CA ASP A 85 3.36 9.42 -13.39
C ASP A 85 3.54 10.76 -12.68
N TRP A 86 4.79 11.24 -12.64
CA TRP A 86 5.14 12.46 -11.92
C TRP A 86 4.59 13.75 -12.55
N ASP A 87 4.33 13.74 -13.86
CA ASP A 87 3.78 14.90 -14.57
C ASP A 87 2.29 15.08 -14.30
N VAL A 88 1.52 13.98 -14.28
CA VAL A 88 0.13 14.02 -13.82
C VAL A 88 0.06 14.38 -12.35
N LEU A 89 0.90 13.77 -11.50
CA LEU A 89 0.97 14.11 -10.08
C LEU A 89 1.16 15.61 -9.87
N ARG A 90 2.13 16.23 -10.56
CA ARG A 90 2.39 17.68 -10.46
C ARG A 90 1.14 18.49 -10.79
N ARG A 91 0.46 18.19 -11.90
CA ARG A 91 -0.76 18.90 -12.31
C ARG A 91 -1.91 18.71 -11.31
N SER A 92 -2.05 17.52 -10.75
CA SER A 92 -3.10 17.22 -9.75
C SER A 92 -2.92 17.96 -8.42
N ILE A 93 -1.70 18.39 -8.08
CA ILE A 93 -1.45 19.11 -6.81
C ILE A 93 -1.18 20.61 -6.99
N GLU A 94 -1.10 21.10 -8.23
CA GLU A 94 -0.82 22.52 -8.56
C GLU A 94 -1.83 23.50 -7.92
N GLY A 95 -3.07 23.06 -7.64
CA GLY A 95 -4.10 23.85 -6.96
C GLY A 95 -3.94 23.96 -5.43
N GLY A 96 -2.94 23.31 -4.83
CA GLY A 96 -2.69 23.37 -3.39
C GLY A 96 -3.70 22.59 -2.56
N SER A 97 -3.80 21.27 -2.76
CA SER A 97 -4.64 20.41 -1.93
C SER A 97 -4.06 20.29 -0.52
N ALA A 98 -4.92 20.08 0.50
CA ALA A 98 -4.49 19.83 1.87
C ALA A 98 -3.57 18.60 2.01
N TRP A 99 -3.59 17.70 1.02
CA TRP A 99 -2.81 16.46 0.97
C TRP A 99 -1.50 16.60 0.17
N SER A 100 -1.17 17.79 -0.34
CA SER A 100 0.00 18.01 -1.19
C SER A 100 1.31 17.60 -0.51
N GLU A 101 1.47 17.85 0.81
CA GLU A 101 2.67 17.42 1.54
C GLU A 101 2.83 15.89 1.56
N GLN A 102 1.73 15.15 1.72
CA GLN A 102 1.75 13.70 1.68
C GLN A 102 2.26 13.21 0.32
N PHE A 103 1.65 13.68 -0.76
CA PHE A 103 1.96 13.22 -2.10
C PHE A 103 3.37 13.61 -2.55
N LEU A 104 3.79 14.84 -2.24
CA LEU A 104 5.17 15.27 -2.49
C LEU A 104 6.16 14.44 -1.70
N GLY A 105 5.87 14.16 -0.42
CA GLY A 105 6.75 13.33 0.40
C GLY A 105 6.85 11.90 -0.09
N MET A 106 5.75 11.28 -0.53
CA MET A 106 5.76 9.93 -1.14
C MET A 106 6.54 9.87 -2.45
N ARG A 107 6.51 10.94 -3.26
CA ARG A 107 7.32 11.08 -4.49
C ARG A 107 8.80 11.29 -4.18
N ASP A 108 9.11 12.11 -3.19
CA ASP A 108 10.48 12.53 -2.91
C ASP A 108 11.38 11.37 -2.45
N ILE A 109 10.83 10.35 -1.78
CA ILE A 109 11.60 9.17 -1.35
C ILE A 109 12.16 8.39 -2.55
N PRO A 110 11.35 7.86 -3.49
CA PRO A 110 11.87 7.10 -4.63
C PRO A 110 12.67 7.95 -5.63
N LEU A 111 12.48 9.27 -5.65
CA LEU A 111 13.26 10.20 -6.50
C LEU A 111 14.48 10.78 -5.78
N GLY A 112 14.72 10.41 -4.53
CA GLY A 112 15.84 10.87 -3.74
C GLY A 112 17.19 10.30 -4.23
N PRO A 113 18.31 10.88 -3.75
CA PRO A 113 19.64 10.32 -4.00
C PRO A 113 19.76 8.88 -3.45
N LEU A 114 20.51 8.02 -4.15
CA LEU A 114 20.72 6.62 -3.73
C LEU A 114 21.52 6.48 -2.42
N ASP A 115 22.26 7.51 -2.03
CA ASP A 115 23.00 7.60 -0.77
C ASP A 115 22.21 8.29 0.35
N GLN A 116 20.93 8.60 0.12
CA GLN A 116 20.04 9.05 1.17
C GLN A 116 19.86 7.93 2.20
N ILE A 117 20.07 8.27 3.46
CA ILE A 117 19.94 7.34 4.59
C ILE A 117 19.06 7.91 5.71
N GLU A 118 18.54 9.12 5.53
CA GLU A 118 17.68 9.83 6.47
C GLU A 118 16.40 10.25 5.79
N VAL A 119 15.28 10.09 6.50
CA VAL A 119 14.01 10.66 6.07
C VAL A 119 14.16 12.18 6.05
N PRO A 120 13.87 12.86 4.93
CA PRO A 120 13.91 14.31 4.88
C PRO A 120 13.04 14.93 6.00
N ARG A 121 13.49 16.04 6.59
CA ARG A 121 12.74 16.70 7.67
C ARG A 121 11.34 17.11 7.19
N ARG A 122 10.32 16.79 7.98
CA ARG A 122 8.90 17.10 7.70
C ARG A 122 8.23 17.85 8.84
N SER A 123 7.08 18.44 8.53
CA SER A 123 6.34 19.32 9.42
C SER A 123 5.76 18.58 10.64
N THR A 124 5.46 17.29 10.50
CA THR A 124 4.78 16.50 11.54
C THR A 124 5.41 15.14 11.78
N ARG A 125 5.17 14.61 13.00
CA ARG A 125 5.58 13.24 13.37
C ARG A 125 4.88 12.17 12.54
N HIS A 126 3.64 12.39 12.10
CA HIS A 126 2.92 11.41 11.29
C HIS A 126 3.55 11.22 9.91
N TYR A 127 4.01 12.31 9.27
CA TYR A 127 4.73 12.21 8.01
C TYR A 127 6.11 11.57 8.17
N ALA A 128 6.81 11.86 9.28
CA ALA A 128 8.06 11.17 9.59
C ALA A 128 7.84 9.64 9.74
N MET A 129 6.74 9.22 10.35
CA MET A 129 6.40 7.80 10.49
C MET A 129 6.00 7.16 9.17
N LEU A 130 5.17 7.83 8.36
CA LEU A 130 4.77 7.35 7.03
C LEU A 130 5.98 7.17 6.11
N PHE A 131 6.80 8.21 5.94
CA PHE A 131 7.92 8.18 5.01
C PHE A 131 9.10 7.35 5.53
N GLY A 132 9.22 7.17 6.85
CA GLY A 132 10.24 6.28 7.44
C GLY A 132 10.11 4.84 6.97
N GLY A 133 8.89 4.33 6.83
CA GLY A 133 8.67 2.99 6.28
C GLY A 133 9.24 2.89 4.87
N TYR A 134 8.83 3.80 3.99
CA TYR A 134 9.26 3.87 2.59
C TYR A 134 10.78 4.01 2.46
N GLU A 135 11.39 4.96 3.16
CA GLU A 135 12.83 5.24 3.06
C GLU A 135 13.66 4.03 3.52
N TYR A 136 13.37 3.48 4.69
CA TYR A 136 14.20 2.41 5.23
C TYR A 136 14.00 1.08 4.52
N GLU A 137 12.81 0.86 3.96
CA GLU A 137 12.51 -0.26 3.08
C GLU A 137 13.26 -0.14 1.74
N PHE A 138 13.11 0.96 1.01
CA PHE A 138 13.75 1.10 -0.31
C PHE A 138 15.27 1.20 -0.24
N SER A 139 15.80 1.84 0.79
CA SER A 139 17.25 1.91 1.02
C SER A 139 17.82 0.63 1.65
N GLN A 140 16.98 -0.39 1.92
CA GLN A 140 17.38 -1.69 2.50
C GLN A 140 18.16 -1.54 3.83
N LEU A 141 17.86 -0.50 4.60
CA LEU A 141 18.56 -0.18 5.84
C LEU A 141 17.95 -0.96 7.02
N ALA A 142 18.15 -2.29 7.04
CA ALA A 142 17.54 -3.23 7.98
C ALA A 142 17.56 -2.77 9.46
N ARG A 143 18.68 -2.24 9.95
CA ARG A 143 18.80 -1.72 11.33
C ARG A 143 17.90 -0.50 11.59
N ARG A 144 17.79 0.40 10.61
CA ARG A 144 16.94 1.59 10.70
C ARG A 144 15.46 1.20 10.58
N PHE A 145 15.14 0.30 9.66
CA PHE A 145 13.80 -0.29 9.53
C PHE A 145 13.35 -0.92 10.84
N ARG A 146 14.18 -1.74 11.48
CA ARG A 146 13.85 -2.36 12.78
C ARG A 146 13.61 -1.33 13.88
N ARG A 147 14.41 -0.27 13.94
CA ARG A 147 14.20 0.82 14.91
C ARG A 147 12.86 1.50 14.66
N TRP A 148 12.58 1.83 13.39
CA TRP A 148 11.32 2.43 12.97
C TRP A 148 10.12 1.53 13.31
N ALA A 149 10.16 0.22 13.00
CA ALA A 149 9.08 -0.72 13.30
C ALA A 149 8.78 -0.80 14.81
N ARG A 150 9.81 -0.68 15.66
CA ARG A 150 9.63 -0.60 17.12
C ARG A 150 9.07 0.73 17.58
N GLU A 151 9.52 1.84 16.98
CA GLU A 151 8.98 3.16 17.28
C GLU A 151 7.50 3.26 16.88
N MET A 152 7.12 2.60 15.77
CA MET A 152 5.75 2.50 15.32
C MET A 152 4.84 1.97 16.42
N LEU A 153 5.20 0.91 17.16
CA LEU A 153 4.40 0.39 18.29
C LEU A 153 3.91 1.46 19.29
N SER A 154 4.73 2.50 19.51
CA SER A 154 4.42 3.61 20.42
C SER A 154 3.74 4.81 19.74
N PHE A 155 3.75 4.85 18.41
CA PHE A 155 3.11 5.90 17.63
C PHE A 155 1.61 5.64 17.54
N GLN A 156 0.80 6.61 17.92
CA GLN A 156 -0.66 6.55 17.77
C GLN A 156 -1.13 7.80 17.04
N ALA A 157 -1.66 7.63 15.83
CA ALA A 157 -2.19 8.72 15.02
C ALA A 157 -3.64 9.04 15.39
N THR A 158 -3.96 9.06 16.69
CA THR A 158 -5.35 9.10 17.19
C THR A 158 -6.11 10.32 16.67
N GLU A 159 -5.48 11.49 16.59
CA GLU A 159 -6.11 12.70 16.04
C GLU A 159 -6.51 12.52 14.57
N LEU A 160 -5.67 11.88 13.75
CA LEU A 160 -5.97 11.59 12.35
C LEU A 160 -7.11 10.57 12.21
N VAL A 161 -7.13 9.55 13.09
CA VAL A 161 -8.21 8.55 13.14
C VAL A 161 -9.56 9.23 13.42
N TRP A 162 -9.63 10.15 14.38
CA TRP A 162 -10.87 10.85 14.70
C TRP A 162 -11.25 11.94 13.70
N ALA A 163 -10.28 12.49 12.95
CA ALA A 163 -10.55 13.45 11.88
C ALA A 163 -11.24 12.81 10.66
N ARG A 164 -11.20 11.48 10.53
CA ARG A 164 -11.80 10.70 9.44
C ARG A 164 -13.18 10.18 9.82
N ALA A 165 -14.17 11.07 9.87
CA ALA A 165 -15.56 10.72 10.19
C ALA A 165 -16.21 9.74 9.18
N ASP A 166 -15.63 9.64 7.99
CA ASP A 166 -16.04 8.76 6.89
C ASP A 166 -15.57 7.31 7.06
N VAL A 167 -14.58 7.05 7.91
CA VAL A 167 -14.06 5.69 8.17
C VAL A 167 -14.34 5.31 9.63
N PRO A 168 -14.94 4.13 9.90
CA PRO A 168 -15.16 3.69 11.27
C PRO A 168 -13.83 3.59 12.03
N ALA A 169 -13.72 4.28 13.18
CA ALA A 169 -12.51 4.26 14.02
C ALA A 169 -12.01 2.84 14.34
N GLY A 170 -12.94 1.89 14.53
CA GLY A 170 -12.61 0.48 14.77
C GLY A 170 -11.81 -0.18 13.63
N ARG A 171 -11.99 0.25 12.38
CA ARG A 171 -11.21 -0.22 11.22
C ARG A 171 -9.74 0.18 11.37
N HIS A 172 -9.48 1.46 11.67
CA HIS A 172 -8.12 1.95 11.88
C HIS A 172 -7.39 1.19 12.98
N PHE A 173 -8.06 0.87 14.10
CA PHE A 173 -7.45 0.10 15.18
C PHE A 173 -7.15 -1.35 14.79
N ARG A 174 -8.05 -2.03 14.05
CA ARG A 174 -7.80 -3.39 13.57
C ARG A 174 -6.65 -3.43 12.56
N GLN A 175 -6.66 -2.54 11.58
CA GLN A 175 -5.59 -2.40 10.59
C GLN A 175 -4.27 -2.09 11.27
N ARG A 176 -4.29 -1.25 12.32
CA ARG A 176 -3.07 -0.88 13.02
C ARG A 176 -2.40 -2.06 13.74
N ARG A 177 -3.18 -2.92 14.39
CA ARG A 177 -2.64 -4.13 15.03
C ARG A 177 -2.00 -5.07 14.01
N LEU A 178 -2.65 -5.27 12.87
CA LEU A 178 -2.08 -6.03 11.75
C LEU A 178 -0.76 -5.41 11.25
N GLN A 179 -0.74 -4.09 11.07
CA GLN A 179 0.45 -3.37 10.62
C GLN A 179 1.62 -3.51 11.61
N ASP A 180 1.36 -3.31 12.90
CA ASP A 180 2.38 -3.45 13.95
C ASP A 180 2.98 -4.87 13.95
N GLU A 181 2.12 -5.90 13.92
CA GLU A 181 2.56 -7.30 13.93
C GLU A 181 3.41 -7.65 12.71
N MET A 182 2.94 -7.27 11.50
CA MET A 182 3.64 -7.57 10.25
C MET A 182 4.97 -6.82 10.12
N MET A 183 5.01 -5.54 10.47
CA MET A 183 6.25 -4.76 10.40
C MET A 183 7.31 -5.31 11.38
N LEU A 184 6.89 -5.81 12.55
CA LEU A 184 7.79 -6.52 13.46
C LEU A 184 8.22 -7.87 12.93
N ALA A 185 7.32 -8.66 12.32
CA ALA A 185 7.69 -9.93 11.71
C ALA A 185 8.81 -9.73 10.68
N ILE A 186 8.64 -8.79 9.76
CA ILE A 186 9.64 -8.41 8.74
C ILE A 186 10.94 -7.92 9.39
N ALA A 187 10.86 -7.08 10.42
CA ALA A 187 12.04 -6.58 11.11
C ALA A 187 12.84 -7.70 11.82
N GLU A 188 12.16 -8.72 12.35
CA GLU A 188 12.82 -9.86 12.99
C GLU A 188 13.33 -10.89 11.96
N VAL A 189 12.72 -11.00 10.76
CA VAL A 189 13.33 -11.66 9.59
C VAL A 189 14.68 -11.02 9.26
N HIS A 190 14.72 -9.69 9.11
CA HIS A 190 15.97 -8.96 8.84
C HIS A 190 17.03 -9.13 9.96
N ALA A 191 16.61 -9.48 11.17
CA ALA A 191 17.50 -9.75 12.30
C ALA A 191 17.94 -11.22 12.40
N GLY A 192 17.41 -12.12 11.57
CA GLY A 192 17.66 -13.55 11.63
C GLY A 192 16.96 -14.27 12.78
N HIS A 193 15.98 -13.64 13.44
CA HIS A 193 15.21 -14.23 14.53
C HIS A 193 13.97 -14.96 13.98
N LEU A 194 14.20 -16.01 13.19
CA LEU A 194 13.18 -16.64 12.36
C LEU A 194 12.02 -17.24 13.17
N GLN A 195 12.26 -17.81 14.35
CA GLN A 195 11.18 -18.34 15.21
C GLN A 195 10.24 -17.22 15.70
N THR A 196 10.79 -16.05 16.01
CA THR A 196 9.99 -14.88 16.40
C THR A 196 9.21 -14.35 15.21
N ALA A 197 9.86 -14.21 14.05
CA ALA A 197 9.18 -13.80 12.83
C ALA A 197 8.02 -14.73 12.45
N MET A 198 8.22 -16.05 12.55
CA MET A 198 7.19 -17.06 12.33
C MET A 198 5.97 -16.87 13.25
N ALA A 199 6.19 -16.72 14.55
CA ALA A 199 5.10 -16.53 15.50
C ALA A 199 4.28 -15.26 15.22
N LEU A 200 4.95 -14.17 14.85
CA LEU A 200 4.30 -12.90 14.50
C LEU A 200 3.50 -13.03 13.19
N ALA A 201 4.04 -13.71 12.16
CA ALA A 201 3.34 -13.94 10.88
C ALA A 201 2.06 -14.78 11.06
N LEU A 202 2.13 -15.81 11.92
CA LEU A 202 0.97 -16.63 12.28
C LEU A 202 -0.13 -15.79 12.95
N GLU A 203 0.22 -14.96 13.93
CA GLU A 203 -0.74 -14.07 14.59
C GLU A 203 -1.33 -13.06 13.59
N ALA A 204 -0.49 -12.45 12.74
CA ALA A 204 -0.93 -11.48 11.74
C ALA A 204 -1.99 -12.03 10.77
N SER A 205 -1.97 -13.34 10.48
CA SER A 205 -2.97 -14.00 9.62
C SER A 205 -4.40 -13.93 10.19
N HIS A 206 -4.53 -13.63 11.49
CA HIS A 206 -5.79 -13.50 12.21
C HIS A 206 -6.16 -12.04 12.55
N LEU A 207 -5.32 -11.07 12.20
CA LEU A 207 -5.53 -9.65 12.49
C LEU A 207 -6.06 -8.89 11.26
N GLY A 208 -6.67 -7.72 11.52
CA GLY A 208 -7.21 -6.87 10.45
C GLY A 208 -8.43 -7.45 9.74
N ASP A 209 -8.85 -6.78 8.68
CA ASP A 209 -9.94 -7.24 7.82
C ASP A 209 -9.40 -8.22 6.75
N GLU A 210 -10.24 -9.10 6.21
CA GLU A 210 -9.80 -10.22 5.35
C GLU A 210 -9.10 -9.79 4.06
N THR A 211 -9.46 -8.61 3.54
CA THR A 211 -8.93 -8.06 2.29
C THR A 211 -7.72 -7.16 2.52
N GLU A 212 -7.25 -6.99 3.75
CA GLU A 212 -6.11 -6.13 4.04
C GLU A 212 -4.82 -6.75 3.46
N PRO A 213 -4.01 -5.99 2.72
CA PRO A 213 -2.85 -6.53 1.99
C PRO A 213 -1.84 -7.24 2.89
N LEU A 214 -1.59 -6.67 4.07
CA LEU A 214 -0.69 -7.23 5.08
C LEU A 214 -1.20 -8.55 5.66
N ARG A 215 -2.52 -8.79 5.66
CA ARG A 215 -3.09 -10.08 6.07
C ARG A 215 -2.92 -11.11 4.95
N LEU A 216 -3.05 -10.70 3.70
CA LEU A 216 -2.90 -11.58 2.54
C LEU A 216 -1.45 -12.09 2.38
N ILE A 217 -0.46 -11.28 2.76
CA ILE A 217 0.96 -11.66 2.67
C ILE A 217 1.47 -12.46 3.88
N ALA A 218 0.78 -12.38 5.04
CA ALA A 218 1.23 -13.05 6.26
C ALA A 218 1.46 -14.57 6.10
N PRO A 219 0.58 -15.33 5.42
CA PRO A 219 0.81 -16.76 5.16
C PRO A 219 1.98 -17.05 4.20
N ASP A 220 2.31 -16.12 3.30
CA ASP A 220 3.48 -16.28 2.43
C ASP A 220 4.78 -15.98 3.19
N LEU A 221 4.75 -14.99 4.09
CA LEU A 221 5.85 -14.74 5.01
C LEU A 221 6.08 -15.95 5.93
N GLU A 222 5.01 -16.57 6.43
CA GLU A 222 5.06 -17.84 7.18
C GLU A 222 5.76 -18.94 6.36
N ASP A 223 5.25 -19.24 5.16
CA ASP A 223 5.80 -20.28 4.27
C ASP A 223 7.30 -20.03 3.98
N LEU A 224 7.68 -18.77 3.72
CA LEU A 224 9.06 -18.39 3.42
C LEU A 224 9.99 -18.46 4.65
N VAL A 225 9.50 -18.10 5.84
CA VAL A 225 10.27 -18.26 7.09
C VAL A 225 10.45 -19.74 7.42
N ALA A 226 9.45 -20.60 7.20
CA ALA A 226 9.58 -22.04 7.37
C ALA A 226 10.67 -22.61 6.46
N LEU A 227 10.63 -22.24 5.17
CA LEU A 227 11.65 -22.61 4.19
C LEU A 227 13.06 -22.18 4.64
N ALA A 228 13.21 -20.93 5.10
CA ALA A 228 14.49 -20.42 5.61
C ALA A 228 14.98 -21.15 6.88
N MET A 229 14.06 -21.72 7.66
CA MET A 229 14.36 -22.57 8.80
C MET A 229 14.67 -24.04 8.43
N GLY A 230 14.60 -24.40 7.15
CA GLY A 230 14.95 -25.73 6.62
C GLY A 230 13.76 -26.64 6.33
N ASP A 231 12.54 -26.10 6.27
CA ASP A 231 11.38 -26.82 5.72
C ASP A 231 11.59 -27.10 4.22
N ASP A 232 11.13 -28.24 3.73
CA ASP A 232 11.28 -28.69 2.34
C ASP A 232 10.02 -28.46 1.49
N ARG A 233 8.92 -28.00 2.10
CA ARG A 233 7.68 -27.65 1.41
C ARG A 233 7.90 -26.44 0.51
N GLN A 234 7.33 -26.49 -0.69
CA GLN A 234 7.32 -25.33 -1.58
C GLN A 234 6.34 -24.27 -1.05
N PRO A 235 6.76 -22.99 -0.96
CA PRO A 235 5.89 -21.92 -0.52
C PRO A 235 4.76 -21.72 -1.52
N SER A 236 3.57 -21.42 -1.01
CA SER A 236 2.35 -21.30 -1.84
C SER A 236 2.35 -20.04 -2.71
N MET A 237 3.08 -18.99 -2.29
CA MET A 237 3.15 -17.69 -2.96
C MET A 237 1.77 -17.13 -3.33
N ARG A 238 0.83 -17.19 -2.37
CA ARG A 238 -0.59 -16.80 -2.53
C ARG A 238 -0.71 -15.34 -2.98
N TYR A 239 0.18 -14.49 -2.50
CA TYR A 239 0.25 -13.07 -2.82
C TYR A 239 0.45 -12.84 -4.32
N LEU A 240 1.38 -13.55 -4.96
CA LEU A 240 1.62 -13.44 -6.40
C LEU A 240 0.37 -13.80 -7.22
N VAL A 241 -0.39 -14.81 -6.78
CA VAL A 241 -1.66 -15.20 -7.41
C VAL A 241 -2.72 -14.09 -7.28
N GLN A 242 -2.73 -13.37 -6.16
CA GLN A 242 -3.65 -12.24 -5.96
C GLN A 242 -3.26 -11.02 -6.82
N LEU A 243 -1.97 -10.74 -7.00
CA LEU A 243 -1.49 -9.62 -7.83
C LEU A 243 -1.97 -9.67 -9.29
N ALA A 244 -2.15 -10.88 -9.83
CA ALA A 244 -2.65 -11.08 -11.18
C ALA A 244 -4.13 -10.67 -11.36
N LYS A 245 -4.89 -10.50 -10.27
CA LYS A 245 -6.33 -10.20 -10.32
C LYS A 245 -6.59 -8.69 -10.49
N PRO A 246 -7.77 -8.30 -11.01
CA PRO A 246 -8.20 -6.90 -11.01
C PRO A 246 -8.24 -6.26 -9.62
N THR A 247 -8.51 -7.07 -8.59
CA THR A 247 -8.52 -6.65 -7.17
C THR A 247 -7.14 -6.76 -6.51
N GLY A 248 -6.10 -7.11 -7.26
CA GLY A 248 -4.73 -7.11 -6.75
C GLY A 248 -4.26 -5.71 -6.38
N LEU A 249 -3.15 -5.63 -5.65
CA LEU A 249 -2.56 -4.35 -5.26
C LEU A 249 -2.07 -3.53 -6.45
N SER A 250 -1.97 -2.22 -6.23
CA SER A 250 -1.30 -1.29 -7.14
C SER A 250 0.15 -1.70 -7.44
N PRO A 251 0.78 -1.19 -8.52
CA PRO A 251 2.18 -1.49 -8.79
C PRO A 251 3.12 -1.14 -7.63
N LEU A 252 2.94 0.04 -7.01
CA LEU A 252 3.73 0.44 -5.85
C LEU A 252 3.43 -0.41 -4.61
N GLY A 253 2.16 -0.63 -4.28
CA GLY A 253 1.78 -1.49 -3.16
C GLY A 253 2.28 -2.93 -3.34
N ALA A 254 2.24 -3.44 -4.57
CA ALA A 254 2.82 -4.73 -4.95
C ALA A 254 4.33 -4.77 -4.70
N TRP A 255 5.03 -3.75 -5.17
CA TRP A 255 6.47 -3.62 -5.02
C TRP A 255 6.89 -3.58 -3.54
N GLN A 256 6.23 -2.77 -2.71
CA GLN A 256 6.50 -2.69 -1.27
C GLN A 256 6.40 -4.07 -0.61
N MET A 257 5.27 -4.75 -0.82
CA MET A 257 5.06 -6.07 -0.25
C MET A 257 6.13 -7.08 -0.71
N LEU A 258 6.54 -7.04 -1.98
CA LEU A 258 7.58 -7.93 -2.50
C LEU A 258 8.96 -7.63 -1.90
N VAL A 259 9.30 -6.35 -1.72
CA VAL A 259 10.58 -5.93 -1.12
C VAL A 259 10.72 -6.47 0.30
N HIS A 260 9.65 -6.51 1.08
CA HIS A 260 9.66 -7.13 2.41
C HIS A 260 9.95 -8.64 2.40
N LEU A 261 9.60 -9.35 1.32
CA LEU A 261 9.84 -10.79 1.20
C LEU A 261 11.21 -11.16 0.63
N MET A 262 11.86 -10.23 -0.10
CA MET A 262 13.16 -10.46 -0.76
C MET A 262 14.24 -11.14 0.08
N PRO A 263 14.42 -10.85 1.39
CA PRO A 263 15.46 -11.50 2.20
C PRO A 263 15.31 -13.01 2.37
N LEU A 264 14.15 -13.57 2.01
CA LEU A 264 13.80 -14.99 2.16
C LEU A 264 13.68 -15.74 0.82
N VAL A 265 13.86 -15.05 -0.31
CA VAL A 265 13.71 -15.58 -1.69
C VAL A 265 15.07 -15.76 -2.37
#